data_AF-A0A524RL90-F1
#
_entry.id   AF-A0A524RL90-F1
#
_cell.length_a   1.000
_cell.length_b   1.000
_cell.length_c   1.000
_cell.angle_alpha   90.00
_cell.angle_beta   90.00
_cell.angle_gamma   90.00
#
_symmetry.space_group_name_H-M   'P 1'
#
loop_
_entity.id
_entity.type
_entity.pdbx_description
1 polymer ?
#
loop_
_entity_poly.entity_id
_entity_poly.type
_entity_poly.pdbx_seq_one_letter_code
_entity_poly.pdbx_strand_id
1 'polypeptide(L)' 'MPLNTPYGCWPCQREADVRLDLDRTLAGGLRLLGQRRASGGVLSMRLWVAGGSARDPEGQRGRAQLMAGSLHRGAAG' A
#
# COMPACT_ATOMS: atom_id res chain seq x y z
N MET A 1 4.59 -23.28 20.75
CA MET A 1 4.77 -22.01 20.01
C MET A 1 5.19 -22.33 18.60
N PRO A 2 4.49 -21.78 17.60
CA PRO A 2 5.19 -21.07 16.53
C PRO A 2 4.60 -19.67 16.33
N LEU A 3 5.47 -18.66 16.39
CA LEU A 3 5.23 -17.26 16.01
C LEU A 3 5.79 -17.07 14.59
N ASN A 4 5.00 -17.38 13.56
CA ASN A 4 5.31 -16.92 12.20
C ASN A 4 4.06 -16.93 11.31
N THR A 5 3.35 -15.81 11.31
CA THR A 5 2.52 -15.40 10.17
C THR A 5 2.92 -13.97 9.83
N PRO A 6 3.56 -13.73 8.68
CA PRO A 6 3.87 -12.37 8.28
C PRO A 6 2.54 -11.73 7.83
N TYR A 7 2.03 -10.78 8.64
CA TYR A 7 0.96 -9.82 8.25
C TYR A 7 -0.48 -10.35 8.15
N GLY A 8 -0.99 -11.03 9.19
CA GLY A 8 -2.40 -11.43 9.27
C GLY A 8 -3.34 -10.38 9.90
N CYS A 9 -4.50 -10.15 9.23
CA CYS A 9 -5.70 -9.34 9.57
C CYS A 9 -5.62 -7.83 9.19
N TRP A 10 -6.47 -7.17 8.39
CA TRP A 10 -7.80 -7.37 7.76
C TRP A 10 -7.91 -6.32 6.61
N PRO A 11 -8.45 -6.56 5.39
CA PRO A 11 -8.82 -7.81 4.73
C PRO A 11 -7.61 -8.39 3.97
N CYS A 12 -7.07 -9.50 4.48
CA CYS A 12 -6.01 -10.22 3.81
C CYS A 12 -6.63 -11.09 2.69
N GLN A 13 -6.39 -10.68 1.45
CA GLN A 13 -5.97 -11.59 0.36
C GLN A 13 -6.99 -12.58 -0.23
N ARG A 14 -8.02 -12.09 -0.93
CA ARG A 14 -8.74 -12.91 -1.93
C ARG A 14 -8.81 -12.33 -3.35
N GLU A 15 -7.92 -11.41 -3.71
CA GLU A 15 -7.65 -11.05 -5.12
C GLU A 15 -6.31 -11.68 -5.56
N ALA A 16 -6.19 -13.01 -5.49
CA ALA A 16 -4.98 -13.72 -5.87
C ALA A 16 -5.10 -14.44 -7.22
N ASP A 17 -5.88 -13.87 -8.14
CA ASP A 17 -5.88 -14.28 -9.55
C ASP A 17 -5.98 -13.04 -10.47
N VAL A 18 -5.20 -12.01 -10.12
CA VAL A 18 -5.02 -10.85 -11.00
C VAL A 18 -3.83 -11.13 -11.89
N ARG A 19 -4.08 -11.27 -13.20
CA ARG A 19 -3.00 -11.34 -14.19
C ARG A 19 -2.28 -9.99 -14.22
N LEU A 20 -1.01 -10.01 -13.82
CA LEU A 20 -0.13 -8.85 -13.87
C LEU A 20 0.60 -8.85 -15.22
N ASP A 21 0.57 -7.71 -15.89
CA ASP A 21 1.32 -7.47 -17.14
C ASP A 21 2.66 -6.79 -16.87
N LEU A 22 2.82 -6.21 -15.68
CA LEU A 22 4.03 -5.53 -15.23
C LEU A 22 4.35 -5.90 -13.79
N ASP A 23 5.60 -6.28 -13.56
CA ASP A 23 6.21 -6.40 -12.24
C ASP A 23 7.65 -5.89 -12.36
N ARG A 24 7.91 -4.70 -11.80
CA ARG A 24 9.25 -4.08 -11.85
C ARG A 24 9.58 -3.36 -10.56
N THR A 25 10.86 -3.34 -10.23
CA THR A 25 11.39 -2.49 -9.16
C THR A 25 11.90 -1.18 -9.77
N LEU A 26 11.46 -0.05 -9.22
CA LEU A 26 11.95 1.27 -9.61
C LEU A 26 13.31 1.56 -8.96
N ALA A 27 14.03 2.57 -9.46
CA ALA A 27 15.36 2.95 -8.97
C ALA A 27 15.40 3.32 -7.46
N GLY A 28 14.24 3.59 -6.84
CA GLY A 28 14.11 3.82 -5.39
C GLY A 28 13.66 2.59 -4.58
N GLY A 29 13.67 1.39 -5.15
CA GLY A 29 13.27 0.15 -4.47
C GLY A 29 11.76 -0.11 -4.39
N LEU A 30 10.93 0.80 -4.93
CA LEU A 30 9.47 0.59 -4.99
C LEU A 30 9.13 -0.47 -6.04
N ARG A 31 8.43 -1.53 -5.61
CA ARG A 31 7.86 -2.53 -6.52
C ARG A 31 6.57 -2.01 -7.14
N LEU A 32 6.54 -1.91 -8.46
CA LEU A 32 5.41 -1.51 -9.26
C LEU A 32 4.78 -2.75 -9.90
N LEU A 33 3.53 -2.99 -9.55
CA LEU A 33 2.69 -4.02 -10.16
C LEU A 33 1.66 -3.34 -11.06
N GLY A 34 1.45 -3.87 -12.26
CA GLY A 34 0.52 -3.31 -13.23
C GLY A 34 -0.28 -4.38 -13.95
N GLN A 35 -1.54 -4.06 -14.23
CA GLN A 35 -2.41 -4.80 -15.12
C GLN A 35 -2.97 -3.82 -16.15
N ARG A 36 -2.89 -4.17 -17.43
CA ARG A 36 -3.54 -3.46 -18.51
C ARG A 36 -4.99 -3.95 -18.61
N ARG A 37 -5.93 -3.04 -18.44
CA ARG A 37 -7.35 -3.30 -18.73
C ARG A 37 -7.67 -2.73 -20.11
N ALA A 38 -8.27 -3.56 -20.97
CA ALA A 38 -8.60 -3.20 -22.35
C ALA A 38 -9.72 -2.14 -22.44
N SER A 39 -10.55 -2.05 -21.40
CA SER A 39 -11.68 -1.13 -21.34
C SER A 39 -11.65 -0.29 -20.05
N GLY A 40 -12.16 0.93 -20.12
CA GLY A 40 -12.48 1.73 -18.94
C GLY A 40 -12.07 3.20 -18.99
N GLY A 41 -11.16 3.62 -19.87
CA GLY A 41 -10.73 5.03 -19.99
C GLY A 41 -10.15 5.66 -18.71
N VAL A 42 -10.06 4.89 -17.62
CA VAL A 42 -9.71 5.33 -16.28
C VAL A 42 -8.51 4.50 -15.83
N LEU A 43 -7.51 5.21 -15.32
CA LEU A 43 -6.38 4.62 -14.62
C LEU A 43 -6.68 4.61 -13.12
N SER A 44 -6.56 3.44 -12.49
CA SER A 44 -6.59 3.31 -11.03
C SER A 44 -5.21 2.94 -10.54
N MET A 45 -4.75 3.62 -9.49
CA MET A 45 -3.48 3.35 -8.83
C MET A 45 -3.70 3.23 -7.33
N ARG A 46 -2.92 2.35 -6.71
CA ARG A 46 -2.88 2.15 -5.26
C ARG A 46 -1.43 2.16 -4.83
N LEU A 47 -1.13 2.93 -3.78
CA LEU A 47 0.18 2.94 -3.14
C LEU A 47 0.02 2.33 -1.75
N TRP A 48 0.79 1.29 -1.48
CA TRP A 48 0.88 0.70 -0.14
C TRP A 48 2.15 1.17 0.54
N VAL A 49 1.99 1.75 1.73
CA VAL A 49 3.10 2.14 2.60
C VAL A 49 3.21 1.13 3.72
N ALA A 50 4.40 0.56 3.90
CA ALA A 50 4.65 -0.40 4.97
C ALA A 50 4.60 0.31 6.33
N GLY A 51 3.48 0.18 7.04
CA GLY A 51 3.30 0.82 8.34
C GLY A 51 1.83 0.92 8.73
N GLY A 52 1.59 1.53 9.88
CA GLY A 52 0.25 1.73 10.43
C GLY A 52 0.34 2.19 11.87
N SER A 53 -0.78 2.59 12.45
CA SER A 53 -0.82 3.20 13.78
C SER A 53 -0.43 2.28 14.93
N ALA A 54 -0.40 0.97 14.68
CA ALA A 54 0.16 0.00 15.61
C ALA A 54 1.66 0.25 15.90
N ARG A 55 2.35 0.99 15.02
CA ARG A 55 3.77 1.39 15.18
C ARG A 55 3.92 2.88 15.50
N ASP A 56 2.85 3.55 15.93
CA ASP A 56 2.96 4.92 16.39
C ASP A 56 3.79 4.98 17.70
N PRO A 57 4.73 5.94 17.84
CA PRO A 57 5.48 6.10 19.07
C PRO A 57 4.60 6.36 20.28
N GLU A 58 5.13 6.08 21.46
CA GLU A 58 4.48 6.44 22.71
C GLU A 58 4.18 7.95 22.75
N GLY A 59 2.99 8.30 23.23
CA GLY A 59 2.50 9.68 23.23
C GLY A 59 2.10 10.24 21.85
N GLN A 60 2.23 9.48 20.76
CA GLN A 60 1.90 9.93 19.38
C GLN A 60 0.88 9.03 18.68
N ARG A 61 -0.11 8.50 19.41
CA ARG A 61 -1.19 7.69 18.81
C ARG A 61 -1.95 8.50 17.76
N GLY A 62 -2.21 7.89 16.60
CA GLY A 62 -2.91 8.53 15.51
C GLY A 62 -1.99 9.17 14.47
N ARG A 63 -0.67 9.16 14.69
CA ARG A 63 0.29 9.80 13.81
C ARG A 63 0.27 9.20 12.40
N ALA A 64 0.19 7.88 12.27
CA ALA A 64 0.07 7.22 10.97
C ALA A 64 -1.23 7.63 10.23
N GLN A 65 -2.36 7.76 10.93
CA GLN A 65 -3.63 8.22 10.35
C GLN A 65 -3.54 9.68 9.92
N LEU A 66 -2.97 10.54 10.76
CA LEU A 66 -2.77 11.95 10.44
C LEU A 66 -1.90 12.11 9.20
N MET A 67 -0.82 11.32 9.08
CA MET A 67 0.03 11.28 7.89
C MET A 67 -0.78 10.86 6.65
N ALA A 68 -1.54 9.77 6.72
CA ALA A 68 -2.36 9.31 5.59
C ALA A 68 -3.39 10.37 5.13
N GLY A 69 -4.03 11.08 6.07
CA GLY A 69 -4.92 12.19 5.74
C GLY A 69 -4.18 13.39 5.15
N SER A 70 -2.95 13.65 5.59
CA SER A 70 -2.12 14.77 5.10
C SER A 70 -1.69 14.57 3.65
N LEU A 71 -1.49 13.34 3.19
CA LEU A 71 -1.14 13.03 1.79
C LEU A 71 -2.19 13.52 0.78
N HIS A 72 -3.42 13.73 1.22
CA HIS A 72 -4.51 14.23 0.38
C HIS A 72 -4.57 15.77 0.32
N ARG A 73 -3.71 16.47 1.07
CA ARG A 73 -3.71 17.94 1.15
C ARG A 73 -2.72 18.64 0.21
N GLY A 74 -2.01 17.88 -0.62
CA GLY A 74 -1.01 18.39 -1.57
C GLY A 74 0.42 18.19 -1.09
N ALA A 75 1.37 18.39 -2.01
CA ALA A 75 2.81 18.30 -1.76
C ALA A 75 3.49 19.55 -2.36
N ALA A 76 4.69 19.89 -1.87
CA ALA A 76 5.51 20.91 -2.50
C ALA A 76 5.86 20.46 -3.94
N GLY A 77 5.69 21.37 -4.90
CA GLY A 77 6.01 21.19 -6.32
C GLY A 77 7.26 21.93 -6.73
#